data_AF-A0A6A4Z4S9-F1
#
_entry.id   AF-A0A6A4Z4S9-F1
#
_cell.length_a   1.000
_cell.length_b   1.000
_cell.length_c   1.000
_cell.angle_alpha   90.00
_cell.angle_beta   90.00
_cell.angle_gamma   90.00
#
_symmetry.space_group_name_H-M   'P 1'
#
loop_
_entity.id
_entity.type
_entity.pdbx_description
1 polymer ?
#
loop_
_entity_poly.entity_id
_entity_poly.type
_entity_poly.pdbx_seq_one_letter_code
_entity_poly.pdbx_strand_id
1 'polypeptide(L)'
;MGATDDDPSYAFPAWTLLYVVVMALSLAASFTAALALHKYSKLVSSCICYAMLHFFTWKSIYSLFRITVLAVLMEQFNHKSSTWFILDRDHDIGGFRLVGHENADHLGDVGPPPFYVKMALFIGDISLLSGSFWMFVLVAELLRLVKTTVDRGVHAERKIARAYMVLNLILMLAYFAVRIALTQPPPSPTK
;
A
#
# COMPACT_ATOMS: atom_id res chain seq x y z
N MET A 1 3.55 -25.37 46.22
CA MET A 1 4.13 -24.06 45.88
C MET A 1 3.80 -23.84 44.41
N GLY A 2 2.64 -23.23 44.16
CA GLY A 2 2.04 -23.15 42.83
C GLY A 2 2.76 -22.13 41.99
N ALA A 3 3.20 -22.54 40.80
CA ALA A 3 3.59 -21.63 39.74
C ALA A 3 2.34 -20.81 39.38
N THR A 4 2.41 -19.51 39.59
CA THR A 4 1.43 -18.54 39.13
C THR A 4 1.47 -18.55 37.61
N ASP A 5 0.32 -18.80 36.99
CA ASP A 5 0.07 -18.56 35.58
C ASP A 5 0.49 -17.12 35.24
N ASP A 6 1.65 -16.98 34.60
CA ASP A 6 2.03 -15.77 33.88
C ASP A 6 1.09 -15.65 32.69
N ASP A 7 -0.08 -15.07 32.95
CA ASP A 7 -0.98 -14.56 31.92
C ASP A 7 -0.13 -13.64 31.03
N PRO A 8 0.12 -13.97 29.75
CA PRO A 8 0.95 -13.13 28.89
C PRO A 8 0.14 -11.87 28.62
N SER A 9 0.29 -10.88 29.50
CA SER A 9 -0.29 -9.57 29.38
C SER A 9 0.25 -8.99 28.08
N TYR A 10 -0.58 -9.06 27.04
CA TYR A 10 -0.30 -8.58 25.71
C TYR A 10 0.19 -7.12 25.82
N ALA A 11 1.49 -6.91 25.67
CA ALA A 11 2.08 -5.58 25.78
C ALA A 11 1.46 -4.69 24.71
N PHE A 12 1.05 -3.48 25.11
CA PHE A 12 0.46 -2.50 24.18
C PHE A 12 1.37 -2.32 22.95
N PRO A 13 0.83 -2.34 21.71
CA PRO A 13 1.63 -2.33 20.49
C PRO A 13 2.18 -0.92 20.20
N ALA A 14 3.17 -0.49 20.99
CA ALA A 14 3.75 0.84 20.94
C ALA A 14 4.38 1.18 19.58
N TRP A 15 5.02 0.19 18.94
CA TRP A 15 5.61 0.34 17.60
C TRP A 15 4.56 0.56 16.52
N THR A 16 3.42 -0.13 16.61
CA THR A 16 2.27 0.08 15.71
C THR A 16 1.69 1.48 15.89
N LEU A 17 1.56 1.95 17.14
CA LEU A 17 1.11 3.31 17.42
C LEU A 17 2.05 4.35 16.81
N LEU A 18 3.35 4.20 17.04
CA LEU A 18 4.38 5.09 16.49
C LEU A 18 4.30 5.12 14.96
N TYR A 19 4.16 3.97 14.31
CA TYR A 19 4.03 3.87 12.87
C TYR A 19 2.77 4.58 12.35
N VAL A 20 1.62 4.44 13.03
CA VAL A 20 0.38 5.16 12.69
C VAL A 20 0.58 6.68 12.78
N VAL A 21 1.23 7.18 13.84
CA VAL A 21 1.50 8.61 14.01
C VAL A 21 2.40 9.14 12.90
N VAL A 22 3.50 8.45 12.60
CA VAL A 22 4.42 8.84 11.52
C VAL A 22 3.72 8.81 10.16
N MET A 23 2.87 7.81 9.92
CA MET A 23 2.09 7.72 8.69
C MET A 23 1.04 8.82 8.57
N ALA A 24 0.41 9.23 9.67
CA ALA A 24 -0.53 10.35 9.69
C ALA A 24 0.17 11.67 9.36
N LEU A 25 1.37 11.91 9.92
CA LEU A 25 2.20 13.06 9.56
C LEU A 25 2.62 13.00 8.08
N SER A 26 3.04 11.82 7.60
CA SER A 26 3.36 11.60 6.18
C SER A 26 2.16 11.87 5.26
N LEU A 27 0.96 11.48 5.68
CA LEU A 27 -0.29 11.72 4.94
C LEU A 27 -0.57 13.23 4.82
N ALA A 28 -0.52 13.95 5.95
CA ALA A 28 -0.74 15.39 5.97
C ALA A 28 0.28 16.15 5.11
N ALA A 29 1.57 15.79 5.21
CA ALA A 29 2.63 16.38 4.40
C ALA A 29 2.45 16.06 2.90
N SER A 30 2.15 14.81 2.55
CA SER A 30 1.96 14.39 1.15
C SER A 30 0.71 15.05 0.54
N PHE A 31 -0.37 15.16 1.32
CA PHE A 31 -1.61 15.77 0.86
C PHE A 31 -1.47 17.27 0.64
N THR A 32 -0.82 17.98 1.56
CA THR A 32 -0.52 19.41 1.39
C THR A 32 0.40 19.66 0.20
N ALA A 33 1.42 18.81 -0.01
CA ALA A 33 2.27 18.85 -1.19
C ALA A 33 1.48 18.63 -2.49
N ALA A 34 0.60 17.62 -2.53
CA ALA A 34 -0.25 17.36 -3.69
C ALA A 34 -1.16 18.56 -4.02
N LEU A 35 -1.75 19.20 -3.01
CA LEU A 35 -2.58 20.39 -3.20
C LEU A 35 -1.79 21.59 -3.73
N ALA A 36 -0.58 21.80 -3.21
CA ALA A 36 0.31 22.84 -3.71
C ALA A 36 0.70 22.58 -5.17
N LEU A 37 1.15 21.36 -5.48
CA LEU A 37 1.52 20.93 -6.82
C LEU A 37 0.36 20.98 -7.81
N HIS A 38 -0.86 20.65 -7.40
CA HIS A 38 -2.04 20.75 -8.26
C HIS A 38 -2.34 22.20 -8.65
N LYS A 39 -2.07 23.17 -7.78
CA LYS A 39 -2.15 24.59 -8.14
C LYS A 39 -1.04 24.96 -9.13
N TYR A 40 0.20 24.55 -8.87
CA TYR A 40 1.34 24.84 -9.76
C TYR A 40 1.24 24.16 -11.13
N SER A 41 0.70 22.94 -11.21
CA SER A 41 0.55 22.19 -12.46
C SER A 41 -0.45 22.84 -13.43
N LYS A 42 -1.33 23.71 -12.93
CA LYS A 42 -2.21 24.52 -13.79
C LYS A 42 -1.47 25.68 -14.47
N LEU A 43 -0.39 26.17 -13.86
CA LEU A 43 0.40 27.27 -14.38
C LEU A 43 1.54 26.79 -15.29
N VAL A 44 2.16 25.65 -14.95
CA VAL A 44 3.30 25.09 -15.69
C VAL A 44 2.99 23.65 -16.06
N SER A 45 2.81 23.39 -17.35
CA SER A 45 2.80 22.02 -17.89
C SER A 45 4.25 21.53 -17.93
N SER A 46 4.59 20.60 -17.05
CA SER A 46 5.86 19.86 -17.09
C SER A 46 5.61 18.42 -16.69
N CYS A 47 6.26 17.48 -17.39
CA CYS A 47 6.16 16.06 -17.09
C CYS A 47 6.61 15.72 -15.66
N ILE A 48 7.60 16.45 -15.12
CA ILE A 48 8.13 16.24 -13.76
C ILE A 48 7.09 16.67 -12.72
N CYS A 49 6.48 17.85 -12.89
CA CYS A 49 5.42 18.35 -12.02
C CYS A 49 4.22 17.39 -11.99
N TYR A 50 3.86 16.84 -13.15
CA TYR A 50 2.85 15.82 -13.28
C TYR A 50 3.19 14.52 -12.52
N ALA A 51 4.41 14.01 -12.70
CA ALA A 51 4.89 12.82 -11.99
C ALA A 51 4.93 13.02 -10.47
N MET A 52 5.39 14.18 -9.99
CA MET A 52 5.38 14.54 -8.57
C MET A 52 3.95 14.58 -8.00
N LEU A 53 3.01 15.21 -8.72
CA LEU A 53 1.62 15.29 -8.30
C LEU A 53 0.99 13.89 -8.14
N HIS A 54 1.19 13.02 -9.13
CA HIS A 54 0.70 11.65 -9.08
C HIS A 54 1.37 10.84 -7.97
N PHE A 55 2.68 10.97 -7.79
CA PHE A 55 3.39 10.34 -6.68
C PHE A 55 2.79 10.70 -5.32
N PHE A 56 2.62 11.99 -5.03
CA PHE A 56 2.07 12.43 -3.75
C PHE A 56 0.61 12.00 -3.57
N THR A 57 -0.19 12.00 -4.64
CA THR A 57 -1.59 11.55 -4.60
C THR A 57 -1.67 10.06 -4.25
N TRP A 58 -0.90 9.21 -4.92
CA TRP A 58 -0.85 7.77 -4.61
C TRP A 58 -0.26 7.50 -3.23
N LYS A 59 0.75 8.27 -2.80
CA LYS A 59 1.31 8.17 -1.44
C LYS A 59 0.29 8.53 -0.37
N SER A 60 -0.54 9.54 -0.60
CA SER A 60 -1.65 9.90 0.30
C SER A 60 -2.70 8.80 0.36
N ILE A 61 -3.11 8.23 -0.78
CA ILE A 61 -4.05 7.10 -0.83
C ILE A 61 -3.47 5.91 -0.02
N TYR A 62 -2.22 5.53 -0.29
CA TYR A 62 -1.53 4.47 0.45
C TYR A 62 -1.54 4.71 1.96
N SER A 63 -1.14 5.92 2.38
CA SER A 63 -1.06 6.24 3.80
C SER A 63 -2.42 6.18 4.49
N LEU A 64 -3.47 6.68 3.83
CA LEU A 64 -4.84 6.62 4.33
C LEU A 64 -5.30 5.17 4.58
N PHE A 65 -5.24 4.32 3.55
CA PHE A 65 -5.68 2.93 3.67
C PHE A 65 -4.84 2.14 4.69
N ARG A 66 -3.52 2.40 4.76
CA ARG A 66 -2.65 1.75 5.74
C ARG A 66 -2.98 2.18 7.17
N ILE A 67 -3.24 3.46 7.42
CA ILE A 67 -3.69 3.96 8.73
C ILE A 67 -5.02 3.32 9.11
N THR A 68 -5.99 3.26 8.18
CA THR A 68 -7.30 2.63 8.46
C THR A 68 -7.17 1.17 8.86
N VAL A 69 -6.37 0.38 8.13
CA VAL A 69 -6.14 -1.04 8.48
C VAL A 69 -5.50 -1.17 9.86
N LEU A 70 -4.49 -0.35 10.15
CA LEU A 70 -3.82 -0.39 11.45
C LEU A 70 -4.72 0.07 12.60
N ALA A 71 -5.58 1.07 12.38
CA ALA A 71 -6.57 1.50 13.36
C ALA A 71 -7.56 0.39 13.68
N VAL A 72 -8.07 -0.32 12.67
CA VAL A 72 -8.93 -1.49 12.86
C VAL A 72 -8.19 -2.57 13.65
N LEU A 73 -6.93 -2.85 13.31
CA LEU A 73 -6.12 -3.83 14.04
C LEU A 73 -5.91 -3.44 15.52
N MET A 74 -5.66 -2.17 15.82
CA MET A 74 -5.54 -1.68 17.19
C MET A 74 -6.86 -1.77 17.97
N GLU A 75 -8.00 -1.50 17.33
CA GLU A 75 -9.31 -1.66 17.94
C GLU A 75 -9.61 -3.14 18.28
N GLN A 76 -9.27 -4.06 17.39
CA GLN A 76 -9.41 -5.50 17.62
C GLN A 76 -8.47 -5.99 18.73
N PHE A 77 -7.23 -5.48 18.78
CA PHE A 77 -6.28 -5.77 19.85
C PHE A 77 -6.83 -5.37 21.23
N ASN A 78 -7.39 -4.15 21.33
CA ASN A 78 -7.88 -3.62 22.59
C ASN A 78 -9.11 -4.38 23.13
N HIS A 79 -9.97 -4.88 22.23
CA HIS A 79 -11.19 -5.60 22.60
C HIS A 79 -11.02 -7.12 22.75
N LYS A 80 -9.84 -7.69 22.42
CA LYS A 80 -9.54 -9.15 22.46
C LYS A 80 -10.58 -10.03 21.75
N SER A 81 -11.35 -9.48 20.82
CA SER A 81 -12.61 -10.07 20.34
C SER A 81 -12.48 -10.95 19.10
N SER A 82 -11.26 -11.18 18.59
CA SER A 82 -11.08 -11.49 17.17
C SER A 82 -10.11 -12.66 16.92
N THR A 83 -10.65 -13.80 16.47
CA THR A 83 -9.92 -15.06 16.19
C THR A 83 -8.89 -14.93 15.07
N TRP A 84 -9.17 -14.12 14.05
CA TRP A 84 -8.32 -13.75 12.91
C TRP A 84 -7.07 -12.92 13.24
N PHE A 85 -7.06 -12.23 14.38
CA PHE A 85 -5.93 -11.42 14.87
C PHE A 85 -4.87 -12.28 15.61
N ILE A 86 -5.24 -13.48 16.08
CA ILE A 86 -4.29 -14.43 16.69
C ILE A 86 -3.18 -14.84 15.70
N LEU A 87 -3.39 -14.65 14.39
CA LEU A 87 -2.33 -14.88 13.39
C LEU A 87 -1.20 -13.82 13.41
N ASP A 88 -1.31 -12.76 14.22
CA ASP A 88 -0.22 -11.80 14.47
C ASP A 88 0.81 -12.34 15.49
N ARG A 89 0.61 -13.55 16.04
CA ARG A 89 1.61 -14.24 16.88
C ARG A 89 2.95 -14.46 16.16
N ASP A 90 2.96 -14.37 14.82
CA ASP A 90 4.16 -14.49 13.99
C ASP A 90 4.79 -13.13 13.57
N HIS A 91 4.46 -12.02 14.26
CA HIS A 91 5.22 -10.75 14.20
C HIS A 91 5.35 -10.06 12.82
N ASP A 92 4.51 -10.39 11.82
CA ASP A 92 4.70 -9.89 10.46
C ASP A 92 3.76 -8.73 10.11
N ILE A 93 3.96 -7.59 10.79
CA ILE A 93 3.21 -6.32 10.59
C ILE A 93 3.44 -5.73 9.18
N GLY A 94 4.42 -6.25 8.43
CA GLY A 94 4.78 -5.82 7.07
C GLY A 94 4.56 -6.86 5.97
N GLY A 95 4.30 -8.12 6.32
CA GLY A 95 4.32 -9.24 5.38
C GLY A 95 3.01 -9.36 4.60
N PHE A 96 3.11 -9.45 3.28
CA PHE A 96 2.01 -9.87 2.40
C PHE A 96 1.36 -11.16 2.90
N ARG A 97 0.27 -11.05 3.67
CA ARG A 97 -0.65 -12.16 3.84
C ARG A 97 -1.42 -12.29 2.54
N LEU A 98 -0.87 -13.10 1.64
CA LEU A 98 -1.55 -13.62 0.47
C LEU A 98 -2.92 -14.10 0.96
N VAL A 99 -3.96 -13.32 0.64
CA VAL A 99 -5.34 -13.69 0.92
C VAL A 99 -5.59 -14.96 0.10
N GLY A 100 -5.40 -16.13 0.71
CA GLY A 100 -5.60 -17.42 0.09
C GLY A 100 -4.62 -18.54 0.45
N HIS A 101 -3.49 -18.31 1.12
CA HIS A 101 -2.65 -19.46 1.55
C HIS A 101 -3.00 -19.93 2.95
N GLU A 102 -4.05 -20.73 2.97
CA GLU A 102 -4.50 -21.55 4.09
C GLU A 102 -3.55 -22.76 4.22
N ASN A 103 -2.38 -22.59 4.84
CA ASN A 103 -1.76 -23.71 5.56
C ASN A 103 -2.46 -23.82 6.92
N ALA A 104 -3.75 -24.14 6.85
CA ALA A 104 -4.68 -24.26 7.97
C ALA A 104 -4.62 -25.64 8.65
N ASP A 105 -3.54 -26.40 8.46
CA ASP A 105 -3.39 -27.71 9.10
C ASP A 105 -2.78 -27.64 10.51
N HIS A 106 -2.34 -26.46 10.97
CA HIS A 106 -1.61 -26.33 12.24
C HIS A 106 -2.18 -25.31 13.24
N LEU A 107 -3.10 -24.43 12.81
CA LEU A 107 -3.80 -23.51 13.71
C LEU A 107 -5.31 -23.64 13.48
N GLY A 108 -5.98 -24.36 14.38
CA GLY A 108 -7.41 -24.60 14.31
C GLY A 108 -8.24 -23.33 14.16
N ASP A 109 -9.25 -23.43 13.29
CA ASP A 109 -10.46 -22.60 13.23
C ASP A 109 -10.28 -21.07 13.32
N VAL A 110 -9.26 -20.55 12.62
CA VAL A 110 -9.09 -19.10 12.45
C VAL A 110 -9.96 -18.63 11.27
N GLY A 111 -11.12 -18.05 11.57
CA GLY A 111 -12.02 -17.48 10.56
C GLY A 111 -11.32 -16.46 9.64
N PRO A 112 -11.72 -16.36 8.35
CA PRO A 112 -11.08 -15.46 7.40
C PRO A 112 -11.26 -13.99 7.80
N PRO A 113 -10.29 -13.10 7.46
CA PRO A 113 -10.49 -11.66 7.67
C PRO A 113 -11.75 -11.18 6.94
N PRO A 114 -12.62 -10.35 7.57
CA PRO A 114 -13.70 -9.69 6.88
C PRO A 114 -13.24 -8.95 5.63
N PHE A 115 -14.17 -8.93 4.68
CA PHE A 115 -13.94 -8.46 3.32
C PHE A 115 -13.44 -7.01 3.25
N TYR A 116 -13.90 -6.12 4.14
CA TYR A 116 -13.50 -4.72 4.15
C TYR A 116 -12.00 -4.53 4.43
N VAL A 117 -11.40 -5.33 5.32
CA VAL A 117 -9.95 -5.27 5.60
C VAL A 117 -9.15 -5.76 4.41
N LYS A 118 -9.60 -6.84 3.76
CA LYS A 118 -8.99 -7.38 2.54
C LYS A 118 -9.00 -6.35 1.41
N MET A 119 -10.12 -5.65 1.23
CA MET A 119 -10.24 -4.58 0.23
C MET A 119 -9.35 -3.38 0.56
N ALA A 120 -9.30 -2.93 1.81
CA ALA A 120 -8.43 -1.84 2.22
C ALA A 120 -6.94 -2.16 2.02
N LEU A 121 -6.52 -3.39 2.36
CA LEU A 121 -5.17 -3.88 2.09
C LEU A 121 -4.86 -3.91 0.60
N PHE A 122 -5.77 -4.44 -0.22
CA PHE A 122 -5.60 -4.52 -1.66
C PHE A 122 -5.46 -3.14 -2.32
N ILE A 123 -6.28 -2.17 -1.91
CA ILE A 123 -6.15 -0.78 -2.39
C ILE A 123 -4.82 -0.17 -1.93
N GLY A 124 -4.42 -0.46 -0.68
CA GLY A 124 -3.11 -0.10 -0.15
C GLY A 124 -1.97 -0.61 -1.03
N ASP A 125 -1.94 -1.90 -1.33
CA ASP A 125 -0.87 -2.52 -2.14
C ASP A 125 -0.81 -1.94 -3.57
N ILE A 126 -1.97 -1.75 -4.21
CA ILE A 126 -2.04 -1.10 -5.53
C ILE A 126 -1.50 0.32 -5.48
N SER A 127 -1.90 1.09 -4.46
CA SER A 127 -1.45 2.47 -4.31
C SER A 127 0.05 2.57 -4.03
N LEU A 128 0.62 1.60 -3.31
CA LEU A 128 2.05 1.48 -3.10
C LEU A 128 2.78 1.20 -4.40
N LEU A 129 2.32 0.20 -5.18
CA LEU A 129 2.91 -0.15 -6.48
C LEU A 129 2.88 1.03 -7.45
N SER A 130 1.73 1.70 -7.55
CA SER A 130 1.58 2.91 -8.38
C SER A 130 2.49 4.04 -7.89
N GLY A 131 2.54 4.29 -6.57
CA GLY A 131 3.45 5.27 -5.98
C GLY A 131 4.92 5.00 -6.32
N SER A 132 5.37 3.76 -6.20
CA SER A 132 6.73 3.35 -6.57
C SER A 132 7.02 3.56 -8.05
N PHE A 133 6.05 3.27 -8.93
CA PHE A 133 6.19 3.54 -10.36
C PHE A 133 6.37 5.04 -10.64
N TRP A 134 5.53 5.90 -10.05
CA TRP A 134 5.65 7.35 -10.23
C TRP A 134 6.95 7.92 -9.67
N MET A 135 7.47 7.34 -8.58
CA MET A 135 8.80 7.70 -8.08
C MET A 135 9.90 7.36 -9.10
N PHE A 136 9.81 6.20 -9.75
CA PHE A 136 10.76 5.81 -10.80
C PHE A 136 10.69 6.76 -12.01
N VAL A 137 9.48 7.08 -12.47
CA VAL A 137 9.27 8.05 -13.56
C VAL A 137 9.85 9.42 -13.20
N LEU A 138 9.62 9.88 -11.97
CA LEU A 138 10.16 11.14 -11.47
C LEU A 138 11.69 11.16 -11.55
N VAL A 139 12.36 10.13 -11.03
CA VAL A 139 13.82 10.01 -11.08
C VAL A 139 14.32 9.97 -12.54
N ALA A 140 13.65 9.21 -13.40
CA ALA A 140 14.02 9.10 -14.81
C ALA A 140 13.92 10.45 -15.55
N GLU A 141 12.85 11.22 -15.33
CA GLU A 141 12.68 12.54 -15.95
C GLU A 141 13.62 13.59 -15.35
N LEU A 142 13.92 13.54 -14.06
CA LEU A 142 14.95 14.39 -13.44
C LEU A 142 16.33 14.12 -14.05
N LEU A 143 16.72 12.86 -14.23
CA LEU A 143 17.98 12.49 -14.87
C LEU A 143 18.05 12.94 -16.34
N ARG A 144 16.93 12.88 -17.07
CA ARG A 144 16.84 13.37 -18.45
C ARG A 144 16.96 14.89 -18.51
N LEU A 145 16.33 15.60 -17.59
CA LEU A 145 16.42 17.05 -17.52
C LEU A 145 17.87 17.51 -17.32
N VAL A 146 18.61 16.84 -16.42
CA VAL A 146 20.04 17.13 -16.20
C VAL A 146 20.90 16.83 -17.42
N LYS A 147 20.66 15.71 -18.12
CA LYS A 147 21.50 15.28 -19.25
C LYS A 147 21.24 16.00 -20.57
N THR A 148 19.99 16.42 -20.81
CA THR A 148 19.56 16.81 -22.16
C THR A 148 18.86 18.17 -22.25
N THR A 149 18.80 18.96 -21.16
CA THR A 149 18.17 20.31 -21.13
C THR A 149 16.93 20.38 -22.00
N VAL A 150 15.96 19.56 -21.63
CA VAL A 150 14.88 19.15 -22.53
C VAL A 150 13.82 20.23 -22.63
N ASP A 151 13.82 20.99 -23.72
CA ASP A 151 12.65 21.73 -24.19
C ASP A 151 11.93 20.91 -25.27
N ARG A 152 11.06 19.99 -24.85
CA ARG A 152 10.33 19.05 -25.74
C ARG A 152 9.06 19.68 -26.35
N GLY A 153 8.66 20.86 -25.88
CA GLY A 153 7.38 21.47 -26.19
C GLY A 153 6.18 20.74 -25.56
N VAL A 154 5.11 21.48 -25.32
CA VAL A 154 3.91 21.04 -24.57
C VAL A 154 3.24 19.77 -25.16
N HIS A 155 3.28 19.62 -26.48
CA HIS A 155 2.64 18.48 -27.16
C HIS A 155 3.37 17.16 -26.91
N ALA A 156 4.71 17.16 -26.92
CA ALA A 156 5.50 15.96 -26.67
C ALA A 156 5.44 15.56 -25.19
N GLU A 157 5.50 16.53 -24.27
CA GLU A 157 5.32 16.27 -22.84
C GLU A 157 3.99 15.57 -22.55
N ARG A 158 2.90 16.07 -23.15
CA ARG A 158 1.56 15.48 -22.94
C ARG A 158 1.41 14.08 -23.53
N LYS A 159 2.18 13.73 -24.58
CA LYS A 159 2.23 12.36 -25.13
C LYS A 159 2.99 11.44 -24.18
N ILE A 160 4.13 11.88 -23.66
CA ILE A 160 4.95 11.11 -22.72
C ILE A 160 4.20 10.87 -21.40
N ALA A 161 3.56 11.92 -20.84
CA ALA A 161 2.74 11.79 -19.65
C ALA A 161 1.60 10.78 -19.82
N ARG A 162 0.93 10.79 -20.99
CA ARG A 162 -0.08 9.77 -21.34
C ARG A 162 0.50 8.37 -21.43
N ALA A 163 1.69 8.21 -22.02
CA ALA A 163 2.35 6.91 -22.08
C ALA A 163 2.66 6.37 -20.67
N TYR A 164 3.15 7.21 -19.75
CA TYR A 164 3.37 6.81 -18.35
C TYR A 164 2.08 6.41 -17.63
N MET A 165 0.97 7.12 -17.87
CA MET A 165 -0.34 6.75 -17.34
C MET A 165 -0.80 5.37 -17.82
N VAL A 166 -0.66 5.10 -19.12
CA VAL A 166 -1.01 3.79 -19.70
C VAL A 166 -0.12 2.69 -19.12
N LEU A 167 1.18 2.94 -18.98
CA LEU A 167 2.09 1.97 -18.38
C LEU A 167 1.75 1.67 -16.91
N ASN A 168 1.40 2.70 -16.13
CA ASN A 168 0.95 2.54 -14.76
C ASN A 168 -0.32 1.67 -14.68
N LEU A 169 -1.28 1.91 -15.58
CA LEU A 169 -2.50 1.12 -15.65
C LEU A 169 -2.20 -0.35 -15.98
N ILE A 170 -1.32 -0.61 -16.96
CA ILE A 170 -0.89 -1.96 -17.32
C ILE A 170 -0.24 -2.65 -16.13
N LEU A 171 0.63 -1.95 -15.39
CA LEU A 171 1.29 -2.49 -14.20
C LEU A 171 0.27 -2.88 -13.10
N MET A 172 -0.73 -2.03 -12.86
CA MET A 172 -1.81 -2.32 -11.90
C MET A 172 -2.66 -3.52 -12.33
N LEU A 173 -3.01 -3.62 -13.62
CA LEU A 173 -3.76 -4.76 -14.17
C LEU A 173 -2.95 -6.06 -14.10
N ALA A 174 -1.66 -6.01 -14.38
CA ALA A 174 -0.77 -7.16 -14.27
C ALA A 174 -0.69 -7.65 -12.82
N TYR A 175 -0.54 -6.73 -11.86
CA TYR A 175 -0.57 -7.07 -10.44
C TYR A 175 -1.90 -7.72 -10.03
N PHE A 176 -3.02 -7.18 -10.48
CA PHE A 176 -4.34 -7.77 -10.21
C PHE A 176 -4.49 -9.17 -10.82
N ALA A 177 -4.04 -9.38 -12.05
CA ALA A 177 -4.06 -10.69 -12.71
C ALA A 177 -3.21 -11.72 -11.98
N VAL A 178 -1.99 -11.34 -11.55
CA VAL A 178 -1.12 -12.21 -10.74
C VAL A 178 -1.79 -12.57 -9.42
N ARG A 179 -2.44 -11.59 -8.77
CA ARG A 179 -3.18 -11.84 -7.52
C ARG A 179 -4.31 -12.83 -7.70
N ILE A 180 -5.11 -12.69 -8.76
CA ILE A 180 -6.16 -13.66 -9.08
C ILE A 180 -5.58 -15.06 -9.32
N ALA A 181 -4.50 -15.16 -10.11
CA ALA A 181 -3.88 -16.44 -10.44
C ALA A 181 -3.35 -17.16 -9.20
N LEU A 182 -2.74 -16.42 -8.25
CA LEU A 182 -2.22 -16.98 -7.00
C LEU A 182 -3.32 -17.35 -5.99
N THR A 183 -4.52 -16.82 -6.11
CA THR A 183 -5.67 -17.17 -5.26
C THR A 183 -6.43 -18.40 -5.76
N GLN A 184 -6.16 -18.90 -6.98
CA GLN A 184 -6.77 -20.16 -7.44
C GLN A 184 -6.14 -21.36 -6.69
N PRO A 185 -6.94 -22.29 -6.14
CA PRO A 185 -6.40 -23.52 -5.58
C PRO A 185 -5.70 -24.35 -6.67
N PRO A 186 -4.65 -25.11 -6.33
CA PRO A 186 -3.98 -25.97 -7.31
C PRO A 186 -4.99 -26.94 -7.93
N PRO A 187 -4.89 -27.23 -9.24
CA PRO A 187 -5.79 -28.17 -9.89
C PRO A 187 -5.71 -29.52 -9.16
N SER A 188 -6.87 -30.03 -8.75
CA SER A 188 -6.99 -31.33 -8.10
C SER A 188 -6.33 -32.41 -8.96
N PRO A 189 -5.48 -33.28 -8.42
CA PRO A 189 -4.95 -34.40 -9.18
C PRO A 189 -6.13 -35.27 -9.62
N THR A 190 -6.37 -35.31 -10.92
CA THR A 190 -7.26 -36.28 -11.57
C THR A 190 -6.81 -37.68 -11.17
N LYS A 191 -7.64 -38.38 -10.41
CA LYS A 191 -7.57 -39.83 -10.26
C LYS A 191 -8.13 -40.50 -11.51
#